data_AF-A0A815ZEE2-F1
#
_entry.id   AF-A0A815ZEE2-F1
#
_cell.length_a   1.000
_cell.length_b   1.000
_cell.length_c   1.000
_cell.angle_alpha   90.00
_cell.angle_beta   90.00
_cell.angle_gamma   90.00
#
_symmetry.space_group_name_H-M   'P 1'
#
loop_
_entity.id
_entity.type
_entity.pdbx_description
1 polymer ?
#
loop_
_entity_poly.entity_id
_entity_poly.type
_entity_poly.pdbx_seq_one_letter_code
_entity_poly.pdbx_strand_id
1 'polypeptide(L)'
;MRSIALGYHRDPQTRAAFMEVLTKILQQGTEFDTLAETVLADRFERLVELVTMIGDKGELPIAMALANVVSPQYMDELARVFVTIFDAKHLLHQLLINIFAKEVEMADCYQTILRGNGLPTKIMSFCFKLYGSHYLYNLFAPILSKMIIADLRSYEVDPSRIEQHEQLDENRKNLRLLAHDVFQAIIDSSSQFPIQLRILCSCLYQVVQQRFPQHPLQAVSTVIFLRFLNPALVLPHEFGIVDAEPLPRIKRGLTLVSKILQNIANNLIFTKEFHMRCFNDYLRSTFDAATNFVLSISEPINLTSIIPSDEHQPIENNLLDSTAPSPTYPMSYISDANVLALHRLLWYHQEKIGDYLSSGRDHKAIGRRPFDKMATLLAYLGPPDHRPLDSQWISYDMTATKFEELMAKTQMHEREEFKSLKALNIFYQAGFSKQNNPVFYYIARRFKVNEMNCDLLIYHVLLTLKPFQAKPFELIVDFTHTCTDNRFKTDYLSKWFICMPDCFYYNLQACYIYNCNSWVREYTKYHDRIL
;
A
#
# COMPACT_ATOMS: atom_id res chain seq x y z
N MET A 1 -16.53 -13.11 -33.06
CA MET A 1 -16.91 -12.52 -34.36
C MET A 1 -17.66 -13.45 -35.34
N ARG A 2 -18.13 -14.66 -34.96
CA ARG A 2 -18.89 -15.56 -35.86
C ARG A 2 -20.42 -15.36 -35.85
N SER A 3 -20.97 -14.68 -34.85
CA SER A 3 -22.43 -14.60 -34.63
C SER A 3 -23.15 -13.55 -35.49
N ILE A 4 -22.45 -12.51 -35.96
CA ILE A 4 -23.04 -11.46 -36.82
C ILE A 4 -23.44 -12.01 -38.20
N ALA A 5 -22.79 -13.09 -38.66
CA ALA A 5 -23.12 -13.74 -39.94
C ALA A 5 -24.56 -14.30 -39.97
N LEU A 6 -25.15 -14.61 -38.81
CA LEU A 6 -26.54 -15.08 -38.70
C LEU A 6 -27.57 -13.98 -38.98
N GLY A 7 -27.20 -12.70 -38.78
CA GLY A 7 -28.03 -11.55 -39.17
C GLY A 7 -28.17 -11.39 -40.69
N TYR A 8 -27.22 -11.94 -41.46
CA TYR A 8 -27.22 -11.93 -42.93
C TYR A 8 -27.59 -13.29 -43.54
N HIS A 9 -28.15 -14.21 -42.74
CA HIS A 9 -28.50 -15.54 -43.20
C HIS A 9 -29.55 -15.50 -44.32
N ARG A 10 -29.48 -16.43 -45.28
CA ARG A 10 -30.39 -16.47 -46.44
C ARG A 10 -31.83 -16.81 -46.05
N ASP A 11 -31.99 -17.64 -45.02
CA ASP A 11 -33.30 -18.02 -44.50
C ASP A 11 -33.91 -16.90 -43.62
N PRO A 12 -35.10 -16.38 -43.97
CA PRO A 12 -35.76 -15.30 -43.23
C PRO A 12 -36.17 -15.68 -41.81
N GLN A 13 -36.48 -16.96 -41.52
CA GLN A 13 -36.84 -17.40 -40.17
C GLN A 13 -35.63 -17.35 -39.23
N THR A 14 -34.48 -17.82 -39.70
CA THR A 14 -33.21 -17.75 -38.95
C THR A 14 -32.81 -16.30 -38.65
N ARG A 15 -33.00 -15.36 -39.60
CA ARG A 15 -32.74 -13.94 -39.35
C ARG A 15 -33.72 -13.34 -38.34
N ALA A 16 -35.00 -13.66 -38.44
CA ALA A 16 -36.02 -13.16 -37.52
C ALA A 16 -35.73 -13.64 -36.08
N ALA A 17 -35.40 -14.92 -35.91
CA ALA A 17 -35.00 -15.48 -34.62
C ALA A 17 -33.73 -14.80 -34.06
N PHE A 18 -32.72 -14.56 -34.91
CA PHE A 18 -31.51 -13.84 -34.48
C PHE A 18 -31.81 -12.39 -34.06
N MET A 19 -32.62 -11.66 -34.83
CA MET A 19 -33.01 -10.29 -34.51
C MET A 19 -33.87 -10.22 -33.25
N GLU A 20 -34.75 -11.20 -33.02
CA GLU A 20 -35.56 -11.28 -31.80
C GLU A 20 -34.69 -11.52 -30.56
N VAL A 21 -33.72 -12.44 -30.63
CA VAL A 21 -32.75 -12.69 -29.55
C VAL A 21 -31.90 -11.45 -29.29
N LEU A 22 -31.39 -10.81 -30.33
CA LEU A 22 -30.55 -9.60 -30.20
C LEU A 22 -31.35 -8.42 -29.62
N THR A 23 -32.63 -8.29 -30.01
CA THR A 23 -33.55 -7.27 -29.46
C THR A 23 -33.87 -7.53 -28.00
N LYS A 24 -34.09 -8.79 -27.60
CA LYS A 24 -34.31 -9.17 -26.20
C LYS A 24 -33.09 -8.87 -25.32
N ILE A 25 -31.88 -9.12 -25.83
CA ILE A 25 -30.63 -8.78 -25.13
C ILE A 25 -30.49 -7.25 -24.97
N LEU A 26 -30.73 -6.48 -26.04
CA LEU A 26 -30.72 -5.02 -25.98
C LEU A 26 -31.77 -4.43 -25.02
N GLN A 27 -32.98 -5.01 -24.99
CA GLN A 27 -34.05 -4.59 -24.09
C GLN A 27 -33.77 -4.90 -22.61
N GLN A 28 -32.88 -5.84 -22.32
CA GLN A 28 -32.39 -6.13 -20.96
C GLN A 28 -31.31 -5.13 -20.49
N GLY A 29 -31.01 -4.08 -21.28
CA GLY A 29 -30.09 -3.01 -20.89
C GLY A 29 -28.62 -3.37 -21.05
N THR A 30 -28.28 -4.39 -21.84
CA THR A 30 -26.89 -4.80 -22.06
C THR A 30 -26.23 -3.88 -23.09
N GLU A 31 -25.33 -3.00 -22.64
CA GLU A 31 -24.46 -2.23 -23.53
C GLU A 31 -23.37 -3.16 -24.12
N PHE A 32 -23.20 -3.15 -25.45
CA PHE A 32 -22.27 -4.10 -26.10
C PHE A 32 -20.79 -3.78 -25.84
N ASP A 33 -20.45 -2.52 -25.55
CA ASP A 33 -19.10 -2.10 -25.20
C ASP A 33 -18.70 -2.59 -23.79
N THR A 34 -19.65 -2.68 -22.86
CA THR A 34 -19.38 -3.14 -21.49
C THR A 34 -19.21 -4.66 -21.41
N LEU A 35 -19.73 -5.46 -22.36
CA LEU A 35 -19.60 -6.92 -22.33
C LEU A 35 -18.13 -7.38 -22.38
N ALA A 36 -17.30 -6.73 -23.20
CA ALA A 36 -15.88 -7.08 -23.29
C ALA A 36 -15.12 -6.70 -22.01
N GLU A 37 -15.43 -5.53 -21.43
CA GLU A 37 -14.85 -5.06 -20.17
C GLU A 37 -15.28 -5.90 -18.97
N THR A 38 -16.57 -6.29 -18.91
CA THR A 38 -17.10 -7.18 -17.86
C THR A 38 -16.45 -8.56 -17.94
N VAL A 39 -16.29 -9.11 -19.15
CA VAL A 39 -15.59 -10.39 -19.36
C VAL A 39 -14.11 -10.32 -19.00
N LEU A 40 -13.45 -9.18 -19.20
CA LEU A 40 -12.05 -8.99 -18.77
C LEU A 40 -11.96 -8.87 -17.25
N ALA A 41 -12.87 -8.12 -16.61
CA ALA A 41 -12.94 -8.00 -15.16
C ALA A 41 -13.15 -9.37 -14.50
N ASP A 42 -14.08 -10.18 -15.01
CA ASP A 42 -14.34 -11.54 -14.52
C ASP A 42 -13.09 -12.44 -14.60
N ARG A 43 -12.29 -12.29 -15.66
CA ARG A 43 -11.03 -13.04 -15.81
C ARG A 43 -9.98 -12.61 -14.80
N PHE A 44 -9.85 -11.30 -14.56
CA PHE A 44 -8.93 -10.77 -13.56
C PHE A 44 -9.34 -11.17 -12.14
N GLU A 45 -10.65 -11.16 -11.84
CA GLU A 45 -11.18 -11.69 -10.59
C GLU A 45 -10.83 -13.17 -10.43
N ARG A 46 -11.05 -13.98 -11.46
CA ARG A 46 -10.70 -15.41 -11.43
C ARG A 46 -9.19 -15.64 -11.23
N LEU A 47 -8.35 -14.75 -11.74
CA LEU A 47 -6.91 -14.80 -11.53
C LEU A 47 -6.57 -14.56 -10.06
N VAL A 48 -7.19 -13.56 -9.43
CA VAL A 48 -7.03 -13.28 -8.01
C VAL A 48 -7.49 -14.49 -7.17
N GLU A 49 -8.65 -15.06 -7.47
CA GLU A 49 -9.17 -16.24 -6.76
C GLU A 49 -8.21 -17.44 -6.79
N LEU A 50 -7.55 -17.67 -7.93
CA LEU A 50 -6.55 -18.74 -8.05
C LEU A 50 -5.33 -18.46 -7.18
N VAL A 51 -4.83 -17.22 -7.16
CA VAL A 51 -3.68 -16.82 -6.32
C VAL A 51 -4.01 -16.90 -4.83
N THR A 52 -5.23 -16.53 -4.45
CA THR A 52 -5.70 -16.56 -3.05
C THR A 52 -6.30 -17.91 -2.65
N MET A 53 -6.24 -18.92 -3.51
CA MET A 53 -6.79 -20.25 -3.23
C MET A 53 -6.03 -20.90 -2.07
N ILE A 54 -6.78 -21.39 -1.09
CA ILE A 54 -6.25 -22.07 0.08
C ILE A 54 -6.35 -23.59 -0.15
N GLY A 55 -5.24 -24.30 0.01
CA GLY A 55 -5.21 -25.78 0.00
C GLY A 55 -5.69 -26.38 1.31
N ASP A 56 -5.85 -27.71 1.34
CA ASP A 56 -6.45 -28.45 2.47
C ASP A 56 -5.75 -28.22 3.82
N LYS A 57 -4.47 -27.85 3.82
CA LYS A 57 -3.65 -27.57 5.00
C LYS A 57 -3.49 -26.07 5.33
N GLY A 58 -4.24 -25.19 4.67
CA GLY A 58 -4.04 -23.74 4.78
C GLY A 58 -2.91 -23.20 3.87
N GLU A 59 -2.37 -24.01 2.98
CA GLU A 59 -1.27 -23.59 2.11
C GLU A 59 -1.76 -22.68 0.99
N LEU A 60 -0.93 -21.71 0.59
CA LEU A 60 -1.20 -20.83 -0.55
C LEU A 60 -0.29 -21.23 -1.74
N PRO A 61 -0.62 -22.27 -2.51
CA PRO A 61 0.32 -22.92 -3.43
C PRO A 61 0.84 -21.97 -4.51
N ILE A 62 -0.05 -21.18 -5.14
CA ILE A 62 0.34 -20.25 -6.20
C ILE A 62 1.11 -19.06 -5.62
N ALA A 63 0.63 -18.46 -4.53
CA ALA A 63 1.31 -17.34 -3.90
C ALA A 63 2.71 -17.71 -3.39
N MET A 64 2.85 -18.88 -2.76
CA MET A 64 4.14 -19.38 -2.29
C MET A 64 5.06 -19.77 -3.45
N ALA A 65 4.55 -20.36 -4.53
CA ALA A 65 5.36 -20.60 -5.71
C ALA A 65 5.88 -19.30 -6.33
N LEU A 66 5.01 -18.31 -6.52
CA LEU A 66 5.40 -16.99 -7.02
C LEU A 66 6.42 -16.30 -6.10
N ALA A 67 6.24 -16.38 -4.79
CA ALA A 67 7.15 -15.83 -3.79
C ALA A 67 8.58 -16.42 -3.89
N ASN A 68 8.72 -17.68 -4.29
CA ASN A 68 10.01 -18.36 -4.41
C ASN A 68 10.72 -18.11 -5.75
N VAL A 69 9.98 -17.76 -6.80
CA VAL A 69 10.55 -17.65 -8.17
C VAL A 69 10.73 -16.21 -8.66
N VAL A 70 10.10 -15.24 -7.98
CA VAL A 70 10.17 -13.84 -8.35
C VAL A 70 11.61 -13.32 -8.28
N SER A 71 12.01 -12.52 -9.27
CA SER A 71 13.33 -11.89 -9.25
C SER A 71 13.41 -10.78 -8.18
N PRO A 72 14.58 -10.54 -7.56
CA PRO A 72 14.74 -9.55 -6.49
C PRO A 72 14.22 -8.15 -6.84
N GLN A 73 14.36 -7.73 -8.11
CA GLN A 73 13.90 -6.43 -8.60
C GLN A 73 12.38 -6.22 -8.54
N TYR A 74 11.59 -7.30 -8.45
CA TYR A 74 10.12 -7.23 -8.38
C TYR A 74 9.58 -7.56 -6.97
N MET A 75 10.43 -7.80 -5.98
CA MET A 75 9.99 -8.20 -4.63
C MET A 75 9.21 -7.11 -3.91
N ASP A 76 9.62 -5.84 -4.03
CA ASP A 76 8.90 -4.70 -3.44
C ASP A 76 7.50 -4.55 -4.06
N GLU A 77 7.38 -4.75 -5.37
CA GLU A 77 6.10 -4.74 -6.06
C GLU A 77 5.23 -5.94 -5.65
N LEU A 78 5.81 -7.13 -5.60
CA LEU A 78 5.09 -8.33 -5.17
C LEU A 78 4.57 -8.21 -3.74
N ALA A 79 5.38 -7.67 -2.82
CA ALA A 79 4.98 -7.43 -1.44
C ALA A 79 3.75 -6.52 -1.35
N ARG A 80 3.76 -5.40 -2.09
CA ARG A 80 2.64 -4.47 -2.18
C ARG A 80 1.38 -5.14 -2.74
N VAL A 81 1.52 -5.87 -3.85
CA VAL A 81 0.42 -6.58 -4.52
C VAL A 81 -0.18 -7.64 -3.60
N PHE A 82 0.65 -8.48 -2.98
CA PHE A 82 0.21 -9.54 -2.08
C PHE A 82 -0.51 -8.97 -0.85
N VAL A 83 0.09 -8.02 -0.13
CA VAL A 83 -0.55 -7.46 1.07
C VAL A 83 -1.90 -6.83 0.71
N THR A 84 -1.96 -6.04 -0.37
CA THR A 84 -3.20 -5.35 -0.74
C THR A 84 -4.30 -6.32 -1.19
N ILE A 85 -3.97 -7.32 -2.01
CA ILE A 85 -4.96 -8.28 -2.52
C ILE A 85 -5.44 -9.23 -1.41
N PHE A 86 -4.53 -9.75 -0.58
CA PHE A 86 -4.90 -10.65 0.49
C PHE A 86 -5.65 -9.93 1.61
N ASP A 87 -5.32 -8.67 1.92
CA ASP A 87 -6.11 -7.87 2.87
C ASP A 87 -7.53 -7.60 2.35
N ALA A 88 -7.67 -7.22 1.07
CA ALA A 88 -8.97 -7.01 0.44
C ALA A 88 -9.85 -8.28 0.38
N LYS A 89 -9.23 -9.47 0.39
CA LYS A 89 -9.94 -10.76 0.48
C LYS A 89 -10.11 -11.27 1.92
N HIS A 90 -9.71 -10.49 2.93
CA HIS A 90 -9.68 -10.90 4.35
C HIS A 90 -8.80 -12.14 4.64
N LEU A 91 -7.78 -12.36 3.81
CA LEU A 91 -6.82 -13.46 3.88
C LEU A 91 -5.41 -13.00 4.27
N LEU A 92 -5.25 -11.77 4.80
CA LEU A 92 -3.95 -11.23 5.21
C LEU A 92 -3.25 -12.14 6.24
N HIS A 93 -3.99 -12.63 7.24
CA HIS A 93 -3.48 -13.59 8.23
C HIS A 93 -2.90 -14.85 7.55
N GLN A 94 -3.61 -15.40 6.57
CA GLN A 94 -3.18 -16.61 5.86
C GLN A 94 -1.89 -16.39 5.08
N LEU A 95 -1.77 -15.25 4.40
CA LEU A 95 -0.56 -14.84 3.71
C LEU A 95 0.63 -14.73 4.68
N LEU A 96 0.45 -14.01 5.79
CA LEU A 96 1.51 -13.75 6.76
C LEU A 96 2.01 -15.03 7.43
N ILE A 97 1.12 -15.95 7.83
CA ILE A 97 1.51 -17.25 8.38
C ILE A 97 2.34 -18.04 7.37
N ASN A 98 1.89 -18.17 6.12
CA ASN A 98 2.60 -18.96 5.10
C ASN A 98 4.00 -18.39 4.81
N ILE A 99 4.10 -17.08 4.64
CA ILE A 99 5.36 -16.39 4.34
C ILE A 99 6.34 -16.45 5.51
N PHE A 100 5.87 -16.16 6.73
CA PHE A 100 6.73 -16.22 7.92
C PHE A 100 7.09 -17.67 8.28
N ALA A 101 6.18 -18.64 8.11
CA ALA A 101 6.49 -20.05 8.33
C ALA A 101 7.69 -20.49 7.52
N LYS A 102 7.73 -20.11 6.23
CA LYS A 102 8.88 -20.45 5.37
C LYS A 102 10.16 -19.75 5.79
N GLU A 103 10.10 -18.47 6.13
CA GLU A 103 11.28 -17.72 6.62
C GLU A 103 11.85 -18.32 7.90
N VAL A 104 10.98 -18.63 8.87
CA VAL A 104 11.36 -19.22 10.15
C VAL A 104 11.87 -20.64 9.92
N GLU A 105 11.28 -21.42 9.02
CA GLU A 105 11.75 -22.76 8.64
C GLU A 105 13.20 -22.76 8.09
N MET A 106 13.64 -21.65 7.49
CA MET A 106 14.99 -21.53 6.94
C MET A 106 16.01 -20.90 7.91
N ALA A 107 15.55 -20.34 9.03
CA ALA A 107 16.41 -19.61 9.96
C ALA A 107 17.18 -20.54 10.93
N ASP A 108 18.50 -20.37 11.05
CA ASP A 108 19.31 -21.17 12.00
C ASP A 108 19.04 -20.83 13.47
N CYS A 109 18.71 -19.57 13.77
CA CYS A 109 18.39 -19.12 15.13
C CYS A 109 17.36 -18.00 15.10
N TYR A 110 16.69 -17.76 16.24
CA TYR A 110 15.64 -16.74 16.32
C TYR A 110 16.15 -15.31 16.04
N GLN A 111 17.45 -15.08 16.24
CA GLN A 111 18.08 -13.78 16.07
C GLN A 111 18.28 -13.41 14.59
N THR A 112 18.31 -14.38 13.67
CA THR A 112 18.47 -14.12 12.23
C THR A 112 17.14 -13.97 11.50
N ILE A 113 16.02 -14.33 12.15
CA ILE A 113 14.67 -14.23 11.59
C ILE A 113 14.42 -12.82 11.08
N LEU A 114 13.98 -12.72 9.82
CA LEU A 114 13.62 -11.45 9.20
C LEU A 114 14.74 -10.42 9.25
N ARG A 115 16.03 -10.83 9.28
CA ARG A 115 17.17 -9.92 9.10
C ARG A 115 17.63 -9.82 7.64
N GLY A 116 17.21 -10.76 6.79
CA GLY A 116 17.53 -10.77 5.36
C GLY A 116 16.79 -9.70 4.53
N ASN A 117 17.13 -9.62 3.26
CA ASN A 117 16.46 -8.78 2.26
C ASN A 117 15.63 -9.65 1.30
N GLY A 118 14.65 -10.36 1.86
CA GLY A 118 13.77 -11.26 1.11
C GLY A 118 12.31 -10.77 1.10
N LEU A 119 11.45 -11.47 0.39
CA LEU A 119 10.01 -11.15 0.34
C LEU A 119 9.35 -11.02 1.74
N PRO A 120 9.65 -11.86 2.75
CA PRO A 120 9.08 -11.72 4.08
C PRO A 120 9.36 -10.34 4.72
N THR A 121 10.59 -9.83 4.58
CA THR A 121 10.96 -8.52 5.13
C THR A 121 10.39 -7.37 4.31
N LYS A 122 10.19 -7.54 3.00
CA LYS A 122 9.48 -6.58 2.15
C LYS A 122 7.98 -6.49 2.47
N ILE A 123 7.30 -7.64 2.62
CA ILE A 123 5.90 -7.73 3.06
C ILE A 123 5.72 -7.02 4.40
N MET A 124 6.58 -7.33 5.36
CA MET A 124 6.56 -6.69 6.67
C MET A 124 6.75 -5.18 6.60
N SER A 125 7.75 -4.72 5.87
CA SER A 125 8.03 -3.28 5.70
C SER A 125 6.84 -2.55 5.06
N PHE A 126 6.19 -3.20 4.08
CA PHE A 126 4.98 -2.66 3.45
C PHE A 126 3.80 -2.60 4.43
N CYS A 127 3.57 -3.64 5.25
CA CYS A 127 2.54 -3.61 6.29
C CYS A 127 2.78 -2.48 7.31
N PHE A 128 4.02 -2.28 7.76
CA PHE A 128 4.37 -1.19 8.67
C PHE A 128 4.08 0.18 8.07
N LYS A 129 4.42 0.38 6.79
CA LYS A 129 4.13 1.62 6.09
C LYS A 129 2.63 1.86 5.92
N LEU A 130 1.90 0.82 5.50
CA LEU A 130 0.48 0.92 5.16
C LEU A 130 -0.41 1.14 6.40
N TYR A 131 -0.15 0.38 7.48
CA TYR A 131 -1.02 0.38 8.67
C TYR A 131 -0.45 1.16 9.86
N GLY A 132 0.86 1.41 9.86
CA GLY A 132 1.56 1.97 11.01
C GLY A 132 1.84 3.47 10.96
N SER A 133 1.68 4.13 9.81
CA SER A 133 2.03 5.55 9.63
C SER A 133 1.30 6.46 10.62
N HIS A 134 -0.02 6.34 10.74
CA HIS A 134 -0.83 7.14 11.67
C HIS A 134 -0.47 6.87 13.14
N TYR A 135 -0.23 5.60 13.48
CA TYR A 135 0.20 5.22 14.83
C TYR A 135 1.56 5.84 15.18
N LEU A 136 2.55 5.76 14.28
CA LEU A 136 3.87 6.34 14.49
C LEU A 136 3.82 7.86 14.63
N TYR A 137 2.98 8.52 13.83
CA TYR A 137 2.78 9.97 13.91
C TYR A 137 2.24 10.36 15.31
N ASN A 138 1.14 9.75 15.75
CA ASN A 138 0.55 10.05 17.06
C ASN A 138 1.50 9.74 18.23
N LEU A 139 2.34 8.72 18.08
CA LEU A 139 3.31 8.29 19.08
C LEU A 139 4.50 9.26 19.20
N PHE A 140 5.15 9.59 18.08
CA PHE A 140 6.43 10.31 18.09
C PHE A 140 6.31 11.81 17.84
N ALA A 141 5.32 12.29 17.09
CA ALA A 141 5.19 13.73 16.79
C ALA A 141 5.12 14.62 18.06
N PRO A 142 4.40 14.27 19.13
CA PRO A 142 4.37 15.08 20.35
C PRO A 142 5.72 15.17 21.09
N ILE A 143 6.54 14.13 21.00
CA ILE A 143 7.87 14.08 21.62
C ILE A 143 8.85 14.89 20.77
N LEU A 144 8.85 14.66 19.45
CA LEU A 144 9.74 15.31 18.51
C LEU A 144 9.48 16.81 18.39
N SER A 145 8.22 17.24 18.39
CA SER A 145 7.87 18.67 18.38
C SER A 145 8.41 19.40 19.62
N LYS A 146 8.33 18.79 20.82
CA LYS A 146 8.95 19.34 22.03
C LYS A 146 10.47 19.47 21.90
N MET A 147 11.13 18.47 21.31
CA MET A 147 12.58 18.53 21.06
C MET A 147 12.96 19.62 20.05
N ILE A 148 12.19 19.78 18.97
CA ILE A 148 12.50 20.73 17.91
C ILE A 148 12.28 22.18 18.39
N ILE A 149 11.20 22.44 19.14
CA ILE A 149 10.80 23.79 19.54
C ILE A 149 11.53 24.24 20.81
N ALA A 150 11.64 23.38 21.82
CA ALA A 150 12.01 23.79 23.18
C ALA A 150 13.41 23.35 23.60
N ASP A 151 14.07 22.48 22.84
CA ASP A 151 15.27 21.83 23.32
C ASP A 151 16.54 22.44 22.73
N LEU A 152 17.36 23.03 23.60
CA LEU A 152 18.74 23.43 23.34
C LEU A 152 19.76 22.45 23.94
N ARG A 153 19.30 21.35 24.55
CA ARG A 153 20.15 20.38 25.25
C ARG A 153 20.97 19.54 24.26
N SER A 154 22.09 19.04 24.77
CA SER A 154 22.92 18.03 24.12
C SER A 154 22.64 16.64 24.68
N TYR A 155 22.83 15.65 23.82
CA TYR A 155 22.60 14.23 24.09
C TYR A 155 23.87 13.40 23.90
N GLU A 156 25.02 14.04 23.65
CA GLU A 156 26.27 13.33 23.41
C GLU A 156 26.83 12.76 24.72
N VAL A 157 27.10 11.46 24.71
CA VAL A 157 27.56 10.71 25.89
C VAL A 157 28.92 10.06 25.67
N ASP A 158 29.47 10.14 24.44
CA ASP A 158 30.82 9.72 24.13
C ASP A 158 31.82 10.81 24.57
N PRO A 159 32.69 10.55 25.58
CA PRO A 159 33.65 11.55 26.06
C PRO A 159 34.60 12.07 24.98
N SER A 160 34.80 11.34 23.89
CA SER A 160 35.67 11.75 22.78
C SER A 160 35.03 12.75 21.80
N ARG A 161 33.69 12.93 21.86
CA ARG A 161 32.91 13.76 20.93
C ARG A 161 32.24 14.96 21.59
N ILE A 162 32.35 15.05 22.91
CA ILE A 162 31.78 16.13 23.71
C ILE A 162 32.55 17.43 23.47
N GLU A 163 31.83 18.54 23.33
CA GLU A 163 32.44 19.86 23.22
C GLU A 163 32.92 20.35 24.59
N GLN A 164 33.95 21.20 24.63
CA GLN A 164 34.60 21.64 25.88
C GLN A 164 33.67 22.33 26.88
N HIS A 165 32.51 22.82 26.42
CA HIS A 165 31.54 23.54 27.23
C HIS A 165 30.39 22.66 27.75
N GLU A 166 30.26 21.42 27.30
CA GLU A 166 29.17 20.52 27.68
C GLU A 166 29.54 19.66 28.90
N GLN A 167 28.56 19.37 29.74
CA GLN A 167 28.72 18.49 30.90
C GLN A 167 28.22 17.08 30.60
N LEU A 168 29.13 16.10 30.61
CA LEU A 168 28.84 14.69 30.31
C LEU A 168 27.70 14.11 31.17
N ASP A 169 27.69 14.41 32.48
CA ASP A 169 26.67 13.87 33.38
C ASP A 169 25.28 14.49 33.16
N GLU A 170 25.22 15.75 32.73
CA GLU A 170 23.97 16.39 32.32
C GLU A 170 23.46 15.78 31.01
N ASN A 171 24.32 15.59 30.00
CA ASN A 171 23.95 14.93 28.74
C ASN A 171 23.45 13.50 28.96
N ARG A 172 24.08 12.74 29.86
CA ARG A 172 23.60 11.39 30.26
C ARG A 172 22.21 11.44 30.88
N LYS A 173 21.94 12.42 31.75
CA LYS A 173 20.62 12.61 32.37
C LYS A 173 19.58 12.98 31.31
N ASN A 174 19.91 13.90 30.40
CA ASN A 174 19.04 14.30 29.29
C ASN A 174 18.69 13.11 28.40
N LEU A 175 19.68 12.32 28.00
CA LEU A 175 19.47 11.12 27.17
C LEU A 175 18.64 10.06 27.91
N ARG A 176 18.86 9.85 29.21
CA ARG A 176 18.06 8.93 30.02
C ARG A 176 16.60 9.36 30.11
N LEU A 177 16.34 10.64 30.33
CA LEU A 177 14.98 11.19 30.39
C LEU A 177 14.27 11.03 29.05
N LEU A 178 14.94 11.40 27.95
CA LEU A 178 14.38 11.22 26.62
C LEU A 178 14.09 9.74 26.30
N ALA A 179 15.03 8.84 26.62
CA ALA A 179 14.83 7.41 26.42
C ALA A 179 13.67 6.87 27.28
N HIS A 180 13.45 7.42 28.47
CA HIS A 180 12.32 7.08 29.32
C HIS A 180 11.00 7.59 28.76
N ASP A 181 10.93 8.85 28.34
CA ASP A 181 9.71 9.44 27.77
C ASP A 181 9.28 8.69 26.49
N VAL A 182 10.24 8.38 25.61
CA VAL A 182 9.97 7.60 24.39
C VAL A 182 9.55 6.16 24.71
N PHE A 183 10.25 5.50 25.64
CA PHE A 183 9.89 4.14 26.03
C PHE A 183 8.50 4.08 26.66
N GLN A 184 8.20 4.98 27.60
CA GLN A 184 6.91 5.02 28.29
C GLN A 184 5.77 5.28 27.30
N ALA A 185 5.95 6.21 26.36
CA ALA A 185 4.97 6.45 25.29
C ALA A 185 4.67 5.19 24.46
N ILE A 186 5.69 4.37 24.16
CA ILE A 186 5.51 3.10 23.44
C ILE A 186 4.72 2.08 24.28
N ILE A 187 5.03 1.96 25.57
CA ILE A 187 4.34 0.99 26.44
C ILE A 187 2.86 1.38 26.61
N ASP A 188 2.58 2.66 26.83
CA ASP A 188 1.23 3.18 27.04
C ASP A 188 0.37 3.15 25.77
N SER A 189 0.99 3.14 24.59
CA SER A 189 0.30 3.09 23.30
C SER A 189 -0.16 1.70 22.88
N SER A 190 -0.02 0.66 23.72
CA SER A 190 -0.48 -0.71 23.40
C SER A 190 -1.92 -0.69 22.88
N SER A 191 -2.86 -0.05 23.57
CA SER A 191 -4.28 -0.01 23.18
C SER A 191 -4.55 0.64 21.81
N GLN A 192 -3.64 1.49 21.33
CA GLN A 192 -3.75 2.20 20.05
C GLN A 192 -3.01 1.47 18.92
N PHE A 193 -2.33 0.35 19.21
CA PHE A 193 -1.57 -0.40 18.22
C PHE A 193 -2.50 -0.98 17.13
N PRO A 194 -2.25 -0.70 15.83
CA PRO A 194 -3.16 -1.05 14.74
C PRO A 194 -3.47 -2.54 14.65
N ILE A 195 -4.74 -2.89 14.40
CA ILE A 195 -5.20 -4.29 14.39
C ILE A 195 -4.48 -5.15 13.35
N GLN A 196 -4.20 -4.62 12.16
CA GLN A 196 -3.47 -5.35 11.11
C GLN A 196 -2.02 -5.65 11.53
N LEU A 197 -1.40 -4.74 12.30
CA LEU A 197 -0.06 -4.98 12.85
C LEU A 197 -0.09 -5.95 14.03
N ARG A 198 -1.17 -5.96 14.82
CA ARG A 198 -1.37 -7.02 15.84
C ARG A 198 -1.50 -8.40 15.19
N ILE A 199 -2.22 -8.52 14.07
CA ILE A 199 -2.29 -9.77 13.28
C ILE A 199 -0.87 -10.17 12.85
N LEU A 200 -0.08 -9.24 12.32
CA LEU A 200 1.31 -9.50 11.93
C LEU A 200 2.16 -10.00 13.11
N CYS A 201 2.09 -9.34 14.26
CA CYS A 201 2.79 -9.76 15.48
C CYS A 201 2.35 -11.15 15.93
N SER A 202 1.05 -11.43 15.93
CA SER A 202 0.48 -12.72 16.34
C SER A 202 0.90 -13.85 15.40
N CYS A 203 0.85 -13.64 14.07
CA CYS A 203 1.33 -14.62 13.10
C CYS A 203 2.82 -14.91 13.30
N LEU A 204 3.65 -13.87 13.47
CA LEU A 204 5.08 -14.05 13.72
C LEU A 204 5.31 -14.80 15.04
N TYR A 205 4.60 -14.44 16.10
CA TYR A 205 4.67 -15.11 17.40
C TYR A 205 4.37 -16.62 17.26
N GLN A 206 3.25 -16.98 16.63
CA GLN A 206 2.82 -18.37 16.47
C GLN A 206 3.84 -19.19 15.69
N VAL A 207 4.32 -18.66 14.57
CA VAL A 207 5.31 -19.35 13.74
C VAL A 207 6.63 -19.52 14.48
N VAL A 208 7.12 -18.49 15.17
CA VAL A 208 8.36 -18.59 15.95
C VAL A 208 8.19 -19.56 17.11
N GLN A 209 7.03 -19.58 17.77
CA GLN A 209 6.75 -20.50 18.87
C GLN A 209 6.86 -21.97 18.43
N GLN A 210 6.47 -22.30 17.19
CA GLN A 210 6.56 -23.66 16.66
C GLN A 210 8.01 -24.15 16.48
N ARG A 211 8.94 -23.28 16.08
CA ARG A 211 10.35 -23.65 15.83
C ARG A 211 11.29 -23.33 17.00
N PHE A 212 11.07 -22.20 17.65
CA PHE A 212 11.91 -21.64 18.72
C PHE A 212 11.05 -21.35 19.97
N PRO A 213 10.51 -22.38 20.65
CA PRO A 213 9.52 -22.22 21.72
C PRO A 213 10.01 -21.42 22.93
N GLN A 214 11.32 -21.29 23.11
CA GLN A 214 11.91 -20.53 24.23
C GLN A 214 11.95 -19.02 24.00
N HIS A 215 11.87 -18.55 22.75
CA HIS A 215 12.13 -17.15 22.40
C HIS A 215 11.10 -16.47 21.47
N PRO A 216 9.78 -16.80 21.48
CA PRO A 216 8.83 -16.21 20.54
C PRO A 216 8.63 -14.70 20.77
N LEU A 217 8.44 -14.26 22.02
CA LEU A 217 8.30 -12.85 22.37
C LEU A 217 9.56 -12.05 22.04
N GLN A 218 10.73 -12.62 22.27
CA GLN A 218 12.01 -11.94 22.01
C GLN A 218 12.24 -11.72 20.51
N ALA A 219 11.84 -12.67 19.66
CA ALA A 219 11.89 -12.51 18.22
C ALA A 219 10.95 -11.39 17.73
N VAL A 220 9.68 -11.40 18.17
CA VAL A 220 8.71 -10.35 17.81
C VAL A 220 9.19 -8.98 18.30
N SER A 221 9.64 -8.90 19.57
CA SER A 221 10.20 -7.69 20.18
C SER A 221 11.35 -7.12 19.33
N THR A 222 12.35 -7.96 19.04
CA THR A 222 13.52 -7.56 18.24
C THR A 222 13.10 -7.00 16.89
N VAL A 223 12.16 -7.66 16.20
CA VAL A 223 11.70 -7.28 14.86
C VAL A 223 10.91 -5.98 14.87
N ILE A 224 9.96 -5.82 15.79
CA ILE A 224 9.11 -4.62 15.88
C ILE A 224 9.95 -3.39 16.20
N PHE A 225 10.86 -3.48 17.18
CA PHE A 225 11.74 -2.36 17.48
C PHE A 225 12.70 -2.07 16.32
N LEU A 226 13.35 -3.09 15.75
CA LEU A 226 14.37 -2.90 14.72
C LEU A 226 13.82 -2.39 13.39
N ARG A 227 12.62 -2.83 12.99
CA ARG A 227 12.09 -2.57 11.63
C ARG A 227 10.91 -1.62 11.58
N PHE A 228 10.29 -1.32 12.70
CA PHE A 228 9.14 -0.42 12.75
C PHE A 228 9.42 0.82 13.60
N LEU A 229 9.68 0.65 14.90
CA LEU A 229 9.78 1.78 15.84
C LEU A 229 11.10 2.55 15.70
N ASN A 230 12.25 1.87 15.74
CA ASN A 230 13.56 2.52 15.71
C ASN A 230 13.85 3.25 14.38
N PRO A 231 13.54 2.70 13.19
CA PRO A 231 13.72 3.43 11.94
C PRO A 231 12.90 4.72 11.89
N ALA A 232 11.64 4.67 12.33
CA ALA A 232 10.77 5.85 12.40
C ALA A 232 11.27 6.90 13.39
N LEU A 233 11.86 6.47 14.51
CA LEU A 233 12.46 7.38 15.49
C LEU A 233 13.74 8.06 14.97
N VAL A 234 14.59 7.33 14.24
CA VAL A 234 15.88 7.86 13.75
C VAL A 234 15.71 8.73 12.49
N LEU A 235 14.74 8.40 11.64
CA LEU A 235 14.46 9.07 10.37
C LEU A 235 13.03 9.62 10.32
N PRO A 236 12.63 10.50 11.26
CA PRO A 236 11.23 10.91 11.40
C PRO A 236 10.70 11.67 10.17
N HIS A 237 11.56 12.36 9.43
CA HIS A 237 11.19 13.05 8.19
C HIS A 237 10.83 12.05 7.06
N GLU A 238 11.62 10.98 6.88
CA GLU A 238 11.34 9.96 5.84
C GLU A 238 10.03 9.19 6.10
N PHE A 239 9.63 9.11 7.37
CA PHE A 239 8.38 8.49 7.80
C PHE A 239 7.20 9.48 7.84
N GLY A 240 7.41 10.75 7.47
CA GLY A 240 6.37 11.78 7.45
C GLY A 240 5.86 12.18 8.85
N ILE A 241 6.68 12.02 9.88
CA ILE A 241 6.35 12.38 11.27
C ILE A 241 6.60 13.87 11.53
N VAL A 242 7.60 14.43 10.84
CA VAL A 242 7.98 15.85 10.92
C VAL A 242 8.17 16.41 9.51
N ASP A 243 7.84 17.69 9.32
CA ASP A 243 7.88 18.35 8.00
C ASP A 243 9.30 18.66 7.51
N ALA A 244 10.29 18.72 8.40
CA ALA A 244 11.68 19.05 8.08
C ALA A 244 12.67 18.12 8.79
N GLU A 245 13.85 17.93 8.19
CA GLU A 245 14.89 17.09 8.79
C GLU A 245 15.35 17.66 10.15
N PRO A 246 15.38 16.85 11.23
CA PRO A 246 15.85 17.31 12.52
C PRO A 246 17.31 17.76 12.50
N LEU A 247 17.65 18.75 13.34
CA LEU A 247 19.02 19.22 13.52
C LEU A 247 19.97 18.05 13.90
N PRO A 248 21.25 18.08 13.49
CA PRO A 248 22.21 16.99 13.73
C PRO A 248 22.29 16.54 15.20
N ARG A 249 22.18 17.47 16.15
CA ARG A 249 22.16 17.17 17.60
C ARG A 249 20.95 16.34 18.02
N ILE A 250 19.77 16.64 17.47
CA ILE A 250 18.53 15.89 17.73
C ILE A 250 18.65 14.51 17.09
N LYS A 251 19.09 14.45 15.83
CA LYS A 251 19.32 13.18 15.11
C LYS A 251 20.30 12.27 15.87
N ARG A 252 21.35 12.85 16.47
CA ARG A 252 22.29 12.14 17.34
C ARG A 252 21.62 11.59 18.60
N GLY A 253 20.84 12.41 19.31
CA GLY A 253 20.07 11.98 20.48
C GLY A 253 19.11 10.83 20.15
N LEU A 254 18.31 10.96 19.09
CA LEU A 254 17.38 9.92 18.62
C LEU A 254 18.11 8.62 18.22
N THR A 255 19.30 8.72 17.63
CA THR A 255 20.14 7.55 17.33
C THR A 255 20.64 6.85 18.59
N LEU A 256 20.98 7.58 19.64
CA LEU A 256 21.41 6.98 20.91
C LEU A 256 20.21 6.36 21.66
N VAL A 257 19.04 6.99 21.61
CA VAL A 257 17.80 6.43 22.15
C VAL A 257 17.42 5.14 21.42
N SER A 258 17.49 5.11 20.09
CA SER A 258 17.16 3.89 19.33
C SER A 258 18.09 2.72 19.67
N LYS A 259 19.37 2.98 19.98
CA LYS A 259 20.29 1.96 20.50
C LYS A 259 19.86 1.43 21.88
N ILE A 260 19.44 2.33 22.78
CA ILE A 260 18.92 1.95 24.10
C ILE A 260 17.67 1.07 23.91
N LEU A 261 16.69 1.54 23.14
CA LEU A 261 15.46 0.81 22.84
C LEU A 261 15.72 -0.55 22.16
N GLN A 262 16.69 -0.63 21.25
CA GLN A 262 17.06 -1.90 20.61
C GLN A 262 17.63 -2.90 21.62
N ASN A 263 18.44 -2.44 22.58
CA ASN A 263 18.95 -3.31 23.64
C ASN A 263 17.85 -3.74 24.62
N ILE A 264 16.88 -2.86 24.91
CA ILE A 264 15.66 -3.24 25.64
C ILE A 264 14.92 -4.35 24.89
N ALA A 265 14.66 -4.15 23.60
CA ALA A 265 13.92 -5.11 22.77
C ALA A 265 14.61 -6.48 22.67
N ASN A 266 15.95 -6.47 22.61
CA ASN A 266 16.78 -7.67 22.53
C ASN A 266 17.01 -8.35 23.90
N ASN A 267 16.57 -7.74 25.02
CA ASN A 267 16.94 -8.15 26.38
C ASN A 267 18.46 -8.25 26.60
N LEU A 268 19.21 -7.27 26.08
CA LEU A 268 20.66 -7.20 26.18
C LEU A 268 21.13 -5.95 26.91
N ILE A 269 22.31 -6.03 27.53
CA ILE A 269 23.00 -4.90 28.14
C ILE A 269 24.18 -4.46 27.26
N PHE A 270 24.61 -3.20 27.41
CA PHE A 270 25.80 -2.73 26.73
C PHE A 270 27.06 -3.38 27.31
N THR A 271 27.80 -4.10 26.46
CA THR A 271 29.11 -4.70 26.79
C THR A 271 30.25 -4.07 25.99
N LYS A 272 30.03 -3.74 24.72
CA LYS A 272 31.06 -3.22 23.80
C LYS A 272 31.25 -1.70 23.88
N GLU A 273 30.16 -0.93 23.96
CA GLU A 273 30.20 0.53 23.98
C GLU A 273 30.33 1.03 25.42
N PHE A 274 31.56 1.31 25.87
CA PHE A 274 31.84 1.71 27.26
C PHE A 274 31.06 2.94 27.71
N HIS A 275 30.89 3.94 26.84
CA HIS A 275 30.13 5.15 27.14
C HIS A 275 28.62 4.90 27.38
N MET A 276 28.06 3.82 26.81
CA MET A 276 26.65 3.45 26.98
C MET A 276 26.40 2.58 28.22
N ARG A 277 27.44 2.06 28.89
CA ARG A 277 27.27 1.17 30.05
C ARG A 277 26.54 1.83 31.23
N CYS A 278 26.59 3.16 31.34
CA CYS A 278 25.88 3.91 32.37
C CYS A 278 24.35 3.74 32.31
N PHE A 279 23.80 3.26 31.18
CA PHE A 279 22.36 2.98 31.02
C PHE A 279 21.96 1.54 31.38
N ASN A 280 22.90 0.66 31.75
CA ASN A 280 22.60 -0.76 31.97
C ASN A 280 21.59 -1.01 33.10
N ASP A 281 21.63 -0.22 34.17
CA ASP A 281 20.65 -0.34 35.27
C ASP A 281 19.24 0.07 34.80
N TYR A 282 19.16 1.10 33.96
CA TYR A 282 17.91 1.50 33.33
C TYR A 282 17.37 0.41 32.40
N LEU A 283 18.21 -0.16 31.53
CA LEU A 283 17.82 -1.28 30.65
C LEU A 283 17.19 -2.43 31.45
N ARG A 284 17.86 -2.89 32.51
CA ARG A 284 17.37 -3.99 33.36
C ARG A 284 16.00 -3.71 33.96
N SER A 285 15.73 -2.45 34.36
CA SER A 285 14.44 -2.07 34.93
C SER A 285 13.29 -2.05 33.91
N THR A 286 13.58 -2.08 32.61
CA THR A 286 12.59 -1.93 31.53
C THR A 286 12.27 -3.22 30.77
N PHE A 287 13.08 -4.29 30.90
CA PHE A 287 12.92 -5.53 30.13
C PHE A 287 11.54 -6.19 30.32
N ASP A 288 11.05 -6.26 31.55
CA ASP A 288 9.74 -6.87 31.84
C ASP A 288 8.58 -6.06 31.24
N ALA A 289 8.65 -4.73 31.34
CA ALA A 289 7.65 -3.84 30.76
C ALA A 289 7.60 -3.97 29.22
N ALA A 290 8.76 -4.03 28.57
CA ALA A 290 8.86 -4.24 27.12
C ALA A 290 8.28 -5.61 26.72
N THR A 291 8.57 -6.65 27.51
CA THR A 291 8.04 -8.00 27.27
C THR A 291 6.52 -8.03 27.40
N ASN A 292 5.95 -7.34 28.39
CA ASN A 292 4.50 -7.23 28.58
C ASN A 292 3.81 -6.47 27.44
N PHE A 293 4.42 -5.38 26.94
CA PHE A 293 3.93 -4.68 25.76
C PHE A 293 3.90 -5.61 24.53
N VAL A 294 4.99 -6.34 24.28
CA VAL A 294 5.07 -7.26 23.14
C VAL A 294 4.06 -8.39 23.27
N LEU A 295 3.86 -8.92 24.48
CA LEU A 295 2.82 -9.91 24.75
C LEU A 295 1.44 -9.36 24.37
N SER A 296 1.09 -8.16 24.86
CA SER A 296 -0.19 -7.52 24.60
C SER A 296 -0.48 -7.27 23.12
N ILE A 297 0.53 -6.94 22.30
CA ILE A 297 0.34 -6.75 20.85
C ILE A 297 0.40 -8.05 20.04
N SER A 298 0.87 -9.15 20.64
CA SER A 298 1.01 -10.47 19.99
C SER A 298 -0.10 -11.45 20.35
N GLU A 299 -1.00 -11.08 21.26
CA GLU A 299 -2.14 -11.90 21.66
C GLU A 299 -2.96 -12.38 20.45
N PRO A 300 -3.41 -13.65 20.45
CA PRO A 300 -4.19 -14.19 19.36
C PRO A 300 -5.52 -13.44 19.26
N ILE A 301 -5.73 -12.80 18.12
CA ILE A 301 -6.97 -12.11 17.82
C ILE A 301 -7.98 -13.16 17.35
N ASN A 302 -9.11 -13.26 18.04
CA ASN A 302 -10.26 -14.01 17.53
C ASN A 302 -10.80 -13.28 16.30
N LEU A 303 -10.39 -13.73 15.11
CA LEU A 303 -10.85 -13.20 13.82
C LEU A 303 -12.37 -13.26 13.66
N THR A 304 -13.05 -14.12 14.42
CA THR A 304 -14.53 -14.25 14.47
C THR A 304 -15.24 -13.05 15.08
N SER A 305 -14.58 -12.21 15.90
CA SER A 305 -15.21 -11.03 16.50
C SER A 305 -14.99 -9.72 15.74
N ILE A 306 -14.19 -9.75 14.66
CA ILE A 306 -13.91 -8.57 13.81
C ILE A 306 -14.79 -8.58 12.56
N ILE A 307 -15.36 -9.73 12.21
CA ILE A 307 -16.37 -9.87 11.17
C ILE A 307 -17.73 -9.50 11.79
N PRO A 308 -18.44 -8.47 11.32
CA PRO A 308 -19.80 -8.20 11.75
C PRO A 308 -20.63 -9.48 11.59
N SER A 309 -21.33 -9.86 12.66
CA SER A 309 -22.05 -11.12 12.81
C SER A 309 -23.27 -11.29 11.89
N ASP A 310 -23.45 -10.41 10.90
CA ASP A 310 -24.59 -10.46 9.97
C ASP A 310 -24.33 -11.36 8.75
N GLU A 311 -23.13 -11.93 8.56
CA GLU A 311 -22.77 -12.61 7.29
C GLU A 311 -22.18 -14.03 7.41
N HIS A 312 -22.40 -14.76 8.50
CA HIS A 312 -22.03 -16.18 8.57
C HIS A 312 -23.19 -17.09 8.98
N GLN A 313 -23.85 -17.70 7.99
CA GLN A 313 -24.39 -19.05 8.19
C GLN A 313 -23.22 -20.05 8.12
N PRO A 314 -23.17 -21.03 9.04
CA PRO A 314 -22.09 -22.01 9.08
C PRO A 314 -22.19 -22.99 7.92
N ILE A 315 -21.04 -23.25 7.28
CA ILE A 315 -20.88 -24.32 6.29
C ILE A 315 -20.79 -25.64 7.06
N GLU A 316 -21.93 -26.26 7.32
CA GLU A 316 -21.99 -27.69 7.63
C GLU A 316 -22.40 -28.47 6.37
N ASN A 317 -21.48 -29.32 5.93
CA ASN A 317 -21.70 -30.58 5.23
C ASN A 317 -22.97 -30.67 4.36
N ASN A 318 -22.84 -30.45 3.05
CA ASN A 318 -23.54 -31.26 2.05
C ASN A 318 -22.81 -31.22 0.71
N LEU A 319 -22.14 -32.34 0.40
CA LEU A 319 -21.90 -32.77 -0.97
C LEU A 319 -23.26 -32.95 -1.66
N LEU A 320 -23.30 -32.65 -2.96
CA LEU A 320 -24.42 -32.84 -3.91
C LEU A 320 -25.54 -31.78 -3.89
N ASP A 321 -25.32 -30.63 -4.52
CA ASP A 321 -26.07 -30.26 -5.74
C ASP A 321 -25.42 -29.02 -6.40
N SER A 322 -25.24 -29.09 -7.71
CA SER A 322 -24.59 -28.05 -8.52
C SER A 322 -25.65 -27.30 -9.30
N THR A 323 -26.15 -26.15 -8.82
CA THR A 323 -26.94 -25.17 -9.63
C THR A 323 -27.31 -23.84 -8.92
N ALA A 324 -26.54 -23.32 -7.95
CA ALA A 324 -26.79 -21.97 -7.40
C ALA A 324 -25.53 -21.09 -7.44
N PRO A 325 -25.61 -19.84 -7.94
CA PRO A 325 -24.49 -18.92 -7.95
C PRO A 325 -24.22 -18.43 -6.51
N SER A 326 -22.99 -18.65 -6.04
CA SER A 326 -22.49 -18.07 -4.79
C SER A 326 -22.63 -16.54 -4.82
N PRO A 327 -22.92 -15.87 -3.68
CA PRO A 327 -22.99 -14.42 -3.63
C PRO A 327 -21.61 -13.84 -3.97
N THR A 328 -21.50 -13.33 -5.19
CA THR A 328 -20.31 -12.68 -5.73
C THR A 328 -20.34 -11.26 -5.20
N TYR A 329 -19.55 -10.95 -4.16
CA TYR A 329 -19.30 -9.56 -3.80
C TYR A 329 -18.49 -8.95 -4.95
N PRO A 330 -19.01 -7.96 -5.70
CA PRO A 330 -18.29 -7.40 -6.83
C PRO A 330 -16.97 -6.82 -6.34
N MET A 331 -15.87 -7.28 -6.92
CA MET A 331 -14.47 -6.93 -6.66
C MET A 331 -14.08 -5.45 -6.91
N SER A 332 -15.05 -4.53 -6.80
CA SER A 332 -14.91 -3.08 -6.98
C SER A 332 -13.91 -2.39 -6.03
N TYR A 333 -13.27 -3.14 -5.11
CA TYR A 333 -12.41 -2.64 -4.04
C TYR A 333 -10.91 -2.88 -4.25
N ILE A 334 -10.49 -3.72 -5.21
CA ILE A 334 -9.05 -3.90 -5.49
C ILE A 334 -8.64 -2.91 -6.58
N SER A 335 -7.66 -2.05 -6.31
CA SER A 335 -7.09 -1.16 -7.34
C SER A 335 -6.72 -1.99 -8.58
N ASP A 336 -7.30 -1.62 -9.73
CA ASP A 336 -6.98 -2.21 -11.04
C ASP A 336 -5.46 -2.33 -11.24
N ALA A 337 -4.67 -1.39 -10.71
CA ALA A 337 -3.21 -1.40 -10.83
C ALA A 337 -2.57 -2.60 -10.13
N ASN A 338 -3.09 -3.04 -8.98
CA ASN A 338 -2.58 -4.21 -8.27
C ASN A 338 -2.92 -5.51 -8.99
N VAL A 339 -4.11 -5.59 -9.58
CA VAL A 339 -4.54 -6.77 -10.33
C VAL A 339 -3.79 -6.89 -11.65
N LEU A 340 -3.54 -5.76 -12.32
CA LEU A 340 -2.68 -5.71 -13.52
C LEU A 340 -1.22 -6.03 -13.20
N ALA A 341 -0.70 -5.54 -12.07
CA ALA A 341 0.64 -5.90 -11.62
C ALA A 341 0.75 -7.40 -11.28
N LEU A 342 -0.26 -7.97 -10.61
CA LEU A 342 -0.34 -9.40 -10.37
C LEU A 342 -0.34 -10.19 -11.67
N HIS A 343 -1.17 -9.80 -12.64
CA HIS A 343 -1.21 -10.41 -13.96
C HIS A 343 0.17 -10.39 -14.64
N ARG A 344 0.85 -9.25 -14.60
CA ARG A 344 2.19 -9.09 -15.18
C ARG A 344 3.23 -9.99 -14.49
N LEU A 345 3.24 -10.03 -13.17
CA LEU A 345 4.16 -10.86 -12.39
C LEU A 345 3.94 -12.35 -12.66
N LEU A 346 2.67 -12.79 -12.74
CA LEU A 346 2.31 -14.16 -13.08
C LEU A 346 2.71 -14.51 -14.51
N TRP A 347 2.45 -13.63 -15.49
CA TRP A 347 2.80 -13.86 -16.88
C TRP A 347 4.30 -14.06 -17.09
N TYR A 348 5.14 -13.20 -16.52
CA TYR A 348 6.60 -13.27 -16.69
C TYR A 348 7.27 -14.38 -15.89
N HIS A 349 6.60 -14.93 -14.88
CA HIS A 349 7.15 -15.98 -14.02
C HIS A 349 6.42 -17.33 -14.16
N GLN A 350 5.44 -17.46 -15.06
CA GLN A 350 4.62 -18.67 -15.20
C GLN A 350 5.43 -19.96 -15.41
N GLU A 351 6.50 -19.92 -16.23
CA GLU A 351 7.35 -21.10 -16.47
C GLU A 351 8.05 -21.55 -15.19
N LYS A 352 8.68 -20.61 -14.49
CA LYS A 352 9.38 -20.88 -13.22
C LYS A 352 8.42 -21.35 -12.12
N ILE A 353 7.20 -20.80 -12.07
CA ILE A 353 6.15 -21.28 -11.16
C ILE A 353 5.83 -22.74 -11.46
N GLY A 354 5.67 -23.09 -12.75
CA GLY A 354 5.41 -24.46 -13.19
C GLY A 354 6.54 -25.43 -12.82
N ASP A 355 7.79 -25.03 -12.95
CA ASP A 355 8.97 -25.81 -12.56
C ASP A 355 9.04 -26.01 -11.04
N TYR A 356 8.82 -24.94 -10.27
CA TYR A 356 8.80 -24.99 -8.80
C TYR A 356 7.72 -25.96 -8.30
N LEU A 357 6.51 -25.87 -8.84
CA LEU A 357 5.40 -26.75 -8.47
C LEU A 357 5.65 -28.21 -8.92
N SER A 358 6.50 -28.43 -9.92
CA SER A 358 6.86 -29.76 -10.41
C SER A 358 8.04 -30.39 -9.65
N SER A 359 8.82 -29.58 -8.92
CA SER A 359 10.04 -30.00 -8.22
C SER A 359 9.78 -30.83 -6.95
N GLY A 360 8.64 -30.64 -6.28
CA GLY A 360 8.29 -31.32 -5.02
C GLY A 360 7.01 -32.15 -5.14
N ARG A 361 6.98 -33.34 -4.51
CA ARG A 361 5.79 -34.21 -4.51
C ARG A 361 4.57 -33.53 -3.87
N ASP A 362 4.79 -32.81 -2.76
CA ASP A 362 3.73 -32.11 -2.03
C ASP A 362 3.21 -30.89 -2.82
N HIS A 363 4.13 -30.10 -3.39
CA HIS A 363 3.77 -28.96 -4.25
C HIS A 363 3.00 -29.39 -5.50
N LYS A 364 3.34 -30.56 -6.07
CA LYS A 364 2.68 -31.10 -7.27
C LYS A 364 1.25 -31.54 -6.99
N ALA A 365 0.97 -32.12 -5.83
CA ALA A 365 -0.37 -32.57 -5.47
C ALA A 365 -1.36 -31.41 -5.28
N ILE A 366 -0.89 -30.30 -4.70
CA ILE A 366 -1.74 -29.18 -4.29
C ILE A 366 -1.78 -28.06 -5.33
N GLY A 367 -0.63 -27.73 -5.94
CA GLY A 367 -0.47 -26.55 -6.79
C GLY A 367 -0.63 -26.80 -8.29
N ARG A 368 -0.56 -28.04 -8.80
CA ARG A 368 -0.55 -28.27 -10.26
C ARG A 368 -1.89 -27.98 -10.94
N ARG A 369 -2.99 -28.49 -10.37
CA ARG A 369 -4.36 -28.24 -10.88
C ARG A 369 -4.72 -26.74 -10.95
N PRO A 370 -4.51 -25.93 -9.89
CA PRO A 370 -4.80 -24.50 -9.97
C PRO A 370 -3.82 -23.77 -10.91
N PHE A 371 -2.56 -24.22 -11.00
CA PHE A 371 -1.59 -23.69 -11.97
C PHE A 371 -2.03 -23.92 -13.42
N ASP A 372 -2.49 -25.11 -13.79
CA ASP A 372 -2.93 -25.38 -15.17
C ASP A 372 -4.16 -24.51 -15.55
N LYS A 373 -5.07 -24.28 -14.60
CA LYS A 373 -6.20 -23.33 -14.76
C LYS A 373 -5.70 -21.89 -14.93
N MET A 374 -4.73 -21.48 -14.11
CA MET A 374 -4.12 -20.15 -14.18
C MET A 374 -3.40 -19.95 -15.51
N ALA A 375 -2.59 -20.92 -15.97
CA ALA A 375 -1.89 -20.85 -17.25
C ALA A 375 -2.86 -20.74 -18.43
N THR A 376 -3.97 -21.48 -18.38
CA THR A 376 -5.05 -21.38 -19.37
C THR A 376 -5.67 -19.98 -19.37
N LEU A 377 -5.95 -19.44 -18.17
CA LEU A 377 -6.52 -18.09 -18.00
C LEU A 377 -5.56 -17.00 -18.49
N LEU A 378 -4.27 -17.11 -18.16
CA LEU A 378 -3.22 -16.22 -18.66
C LEU A 378 -3.17 -16.26 -20.19
N ALA A 379 -3.21 -17.43 -20.81
CA ALA A 379 -3.23 -17.57 -22.27
C ALA A 379 -4.43 -16.86 -22.92
N TYR A 380 -5.59 -16.84 -22.26
CA TYR A 380 -6.77 -16.08 -22.70
C TYR A 380 -6.67 -14.56 -22.47
N LEU A 381 -5.96 -14.14 -21.42
CA LEU A 381 -5.70 -12.72 -21.13
C LEU A 381 -4.63 -12.15 -22.07
N GLY A 382 -3.71 -12.99 -22.55
CA GLY A 382 -2.60 -12.59 -23.40
C GLY A 382 -1.48 -11.88 -22.63
N PRO A 383 -0.39 -11.51 -23.32
CA PRO A 383 0.70 -10.79 -22.69
C PRO A 383 0.19 -9.46 -22.11
N PRO A 384 0.66 -9.07 -20.90
CA PRO A 384 0.33 -7.77 -20.34
C PRO A 384 0.77 -6.66 -21.32
N ASP A 385 -0.12 -5.69 -21.55
CA ASP A 385 0.17 -4.55 -22.41
C ASP A 385 1.54 -3.97 -22.06
N HIS A 386 2.41 -3.82 -23.06
CA HIS A 386 3.70 -3.14 -22.95
C HIS A 386 3.52 -1.63 -22.81
N ARG A 387 2.53 -1.18 -22.03
CA ARG A 387 2.74 0.06 -21.31
C ARG A 387 3.74 -0.32 -20.24
N PRO A 388 5.01 0.11 -20.31
CA PRO A 388 5.80 0.11 -19.10
C PRO A 388 4.96 0.94 -18.12
N LEU A 389 4.25 0.27 -17.21
CA LEU A 389 3.95 0.88 -15.92
C LEU A 389 5.31 0.97 -15.26
N ASP A 390 6.05 1.96 -15.72
CA ASP A 390 7.30 2.45 -15.20
C ASP A 390 7.11 2.49 -13.68
N SER A 391 7.73 1.54 -13.01
CA SER A 391 7.83 1.48 -11.55
C SER A 391 8.49 2.74 -10.96
N GLN A 392 8.86 3.71 -11.80
CA GLN A 392 9.34 5.05 -11.43
C GLN A 392 8.22 6.02 -11.03
N TRP A 393 6.99 5.90 -11.57
CA TRP A 393 5.94 6.92 -11.33
C TRP A 393 5.24 6.79 -9.96
N ILE A 394 5.43 5.67 -9.25
CA ILE A 394 4.80 5.37 -7.94
C ILE A 394 5.85 5.37 -6.82
N SER A 395 7.06 5.86 -7.09
CA SER A 395 7.99 6.12 -5.99
C SER A 395 7.40 7.22 -5.11
N TYR A 396 7.22 6.93 -3.82
CA TYR A 396 6.82 7.89 -2.79
C TYR A 396 7.82 9.07 -2.65
N ASP A 397 8.92 9.04 -3.41
CA ASP A 397 9.97 10.04 -3.47
C ASP A 397 9.80 11.04 -4.65
N MET A 398 8.65 10.96 -5.35
CA MET A 398 8.28 11.87 -6.44
C MET A 398 7.92 13.25 -5.87
N THR A 399 8.52 14.32 -6.40
CA THR A 399 8.18 15.70 -6.06
C THR A 399 7.73 16.44 -7.30
N ALA A 400 7.02 17.56 -7.15
CA ALA A 400 6.59 18.39 -8.27
C ALA A 400 7.73 18.74 -9.25
N THR A 401 8.91 19.09 -8.73
CA THR A 401 10.09 19.43 -9.52
C THR A 401 10.63 18.23 -10.30
N LYS A 402 10.73 17.05 -9.66
CA LYS A 402 11.16 15.80 -10.31
C LYS A 402 10.18 15.39 -11.41
N PHE A 403 8.87 15.55 -11.17
CA PHE A 403 7.83 15.25 -12.14
C PHE A 403 7.89 16.17 -13.37
N GLU A 404 8.05 17.48 -13.17
CA GLU A 404 8.22 18.44 -14.27
C GLU A 404 9.47 18.16 -15.11
N GLU A 405 10.62 17.90 -14.47
CA GLU A 405 11.87 17.56 -15.15
C GLU A 405 11.74 16.28 -15.99
N LEU A 406 11.07 15.26 -15.45
CA LEU A 406 10.85 13.98 -16.14
C LEU A 406 9.94 14.14 -17.36
N MET A 407 8.85 14.90 -17.23
CA MET A 407 7.94 15.21 -18.33
C MET A 407 8.62 16.04 -19.43
N ALA A 408 9.47 17.00 -19.04
CA ALA A 408 10.24 17.82 -19.99
C ALA A 408 11.31 16.98 -20.72
N LYS A 409 12.03 16.12 -20.00
CA LYS A 409 13.09 15.25 -20.55
C LYS A 409 12.57 14.26 -21.58
N THR A 410 11.32 13.83 -21.44
CA THR A 410 10.69 12.85 -22.35
C THR A 410 9.94 13.50 -23.52
N GLN A 411 10.08 14.83 -23.71
CA GLN A 411 9.42 15.61 -24.78
C GLN A 411 7.90 15.37 -24.88
N MET A 412 7.23 15.18 -23.74
CA MET A 412 5.81 14.80 -23.71
C MET A 412 4.88 15.86 -24.33
N HIS A 413 5.29 17.12 -24.33
CA HIS A 413 4.57 18.24 -24.93
C HIS A 413 4.47 18.17 -26.47
N GLU A 414 5.36 17.41 -27.13
CA GLU A 414 5.35 17.25 -28.58
C GLU A 414 4.43 16.13 -29.06
N ARG A 415 4.06 15.19 -28.17
CA ARG A 415 3.20 14.05 -28.48
C ARG A 415 1.81 14.50 -28.92
N GLU A 416 1.27 13.86 -29.95
CA GLU A 416 -0.08 14.13 -30.46
C GLU A 416 -1.16 13.93 -29.38
N GLU A 417 -0.97 12.94 -28.50
CA GLU A 417 -1.85 12.68 -27.35
C GLU A 417 -1.99 13.90 -26.43
N PHE A 418 -0.89 14.61 -26.14
CA PHE A 418 -0.92 15.80 -25.29
C PHE A 418 -1.61 16.98 -25.99
N LYS A 419 -1.40 17.15 -27.30
CA LYS A 419 -2.08 18.18 -28.10
C LYS A 419 -3.59 17.94 -28.15
N SER A 420 -4.00 16.68 -28.36
CA SER A 420 -5.41 16.26 -28.32
C SER A 420 -6.02 16.50 -26.94
N LEU A 421 -5.30 16.18 -25.86
CA LEU A 421 -5.74 16.44 -24.48
C LEU A 421 -5.96 17.94 -24.23
N LYS A 422 -5.03 18.79 -24.66
CA LYS A 422 -5.15 20.25 -24.53
C LYS A 422 -6.37 20.80 -25.29
N ALA A 423 -6.64 20.27 -26.49
CA ALA A 423 -7.78 20.69 -27.31
C ALA A 423 -9.14 20.40 -26.65
N LEU A 424 -9.21 19.40 -25.76
CA LEU A 424 -10.44 19.08 -25.02
C LEU A 424 -10.80 20.14 -23.98
N ASN A 425 -9.91 21.09 -23.64
CA ASN A 425 -10.18 22.13 -22.63
C ASN A 425 -10.73 21.53 -21.32
N ILE A 426 -10.11 20.44 -20.85
CA ILE A 426 -10.45 19.82 -19.57
C ILE A 426 -10.10 20.76 -18.43
N PHE A 427 -8.94 21.40 -18.52
CA PHE A 427 -8.49 22.43 -17.60
C PHE A 427 -8.03 23.67 -18.37
N TYR A 428 -8.55 24.84 -18.03
CA TYR A 428 -8.19 26.10 -18.70
C TYR A 428 -8.43 27.30 -17.79
N GLN A 429 -7.73 28.40 -18.09
CA GLN A 429 -7.95 29.69 -17.44
C GLN A 429 -8.95 30.51 -18.27
N ALA A 430 -9.94 31.11 -17.61
CA ALA A 430 -10.84 32.06 -18.26
C ALA A 430 -11.37 33.10 -17.26
N GLY A 431 -11.33 34.38 -17.64
CA GLY A 431 -11.89 35.45 -16.83
C GLY A 431 -11.17 35.70 -15.49
N PHE A 432 -11.73 36.64 -14.74
CA PHE A 432 -11.23 37.08 -13.44
C PHE A 432 -12.40 37.19 -12.46
N SER A 433 -12.15 36.88 -11.19
CA SER A 433 -13.14 37.01 -10.12
C SER A 433 -13.40 38.47 -9.77
N LYS A 434 -14.37 38.72 -8.89
CA LYS A 434 -14.65 40.08 -8.37
C LYS A 434 -13.46 40.68 -7.62
N GLN A 435 -12.57 39.84 -7.09
CA GLN A 435 -11.33 40.25 -6.42
C GLN A 435 -10.16 40.36 -7.41
N ASN A 436 -10.43 40.26 -8.71
CA ASN A 436 -9.45 40.30 -9.80
C ASN A 436 -8.46 39.11 -9.79
N ASN A 437 -8.85 37.98 -9.20
CA ASN A 437 -8.07 36.74 -9.24
C ASN A 437 -8.37 36.00 -10.55
N PRO A 438 -7.36 35.47 -11.28
CA PRO A 438 -7.60 34.60 -12.42
C PRO A 438 -8.41 33.36 -12.00
N VAL A 439 -9.43 33.01 -12.79
CA VAL A 439 -10.28 31.85 -12.53
C VAL A 439 -9.90 30.71 -13.47
N PHE A 440 -9.70 29.54 -12.90
CA PHE A 440 -9.41 28.30 -13.60
C PHE A 440 -10.63 27.38 -13.56
N TYR A 441 -10.87 26.68 -14.65
CA TYR A 441 -12.00 25.78 -14.81
C TYR A 441 -11.51 24.37 -15.04
N TYR A 442 -12.01 23.43 -14.25
CA TYR A 442 -11.88 22.00 -14.48
C TYR A 442 -13.24 21.42 -14.88
N ILE A 443 -13.35 20.92 -16.11
CA ILE A 443 -14.60 20.33 -16.64
C ILE A 443 -14.50 18.81 -16.59
N ALA A 444 -14.98 18.23 -15.49
CA ALA A 444 -14.77 16.82 -15.18
C ALA A 444 -15.34 15.86 -16.23
N ARG A 445 -16.51 16.20 -16.84
CA ARG A 445 -17.13 15.35 -17.88
C ARG A 445 -16.27 15.13 -19.13
N ARG A 446 -15.28 16.01 -19.38
CA ARG A 446 -14.40 15.95 -20.55
C ARG A 446 -13.20 15.02 -20.32
N PHE A 447 -12.94 14.62 -19.09
CA PHE A 447 -11.90 13.64 -18.77
C PHE A 447 -12.48 12.23 -18.84
N LYS A 448 -11.85 11.32 -19.59
CA LYS A 448 -12.27 9.92 -19.73
C LYS A 448 -11.15 9.00 -19.26
N VAL A 449 -11.38 8.26 -18.17
CA VAL A 449 -10.33 7.50 -17.46
C VAL A 449 -9.70 6.37 -18.29
N ASN A 450 -10.47 5.77 -19.19
CA ASN A 450 -10.00 4.64 -20.02
C ASN A 450 -9.31 5.10 -21.31
N GLU A 451 -9.53 6.34 -21.73
CA GLU A 451 -9.04 6.88 -23.01
C GLU A 451 -7.87 7.84 -22.82
N MET A 452 -7.70 8.40 -21.62
CA MET A 452 -6.79 9.52 -21.37
C MET A 452 -5.70 9.16 -20.37
N ASN A 453 -4.49 9.65 -20.63
CA ASN A 453 -3.38 9.54 -19.70
C ASN A 453 -3.50 10.62 -18.60
N CYS A 454 -3.69 10.20 -17.35
CA CYS A 454 -3.83 11.10 -16.21
C CYS A 454 -2.54 11.89 -15.91
N ASP A 455 -1.36 11.32 -16.15
CA ASP A 455 -0.09 12.02 -15.92
C ASP A 455 0.05 13.20 -16.91
N LEU A 456 -0.43 13.06 -18.15
CA LEU A 456 -0.50 14.16 -19.12
C LEU A 456 -1.50 15.25 -18.70
N LEU A 457 -2.61 14.87 -18.06
CA LEU A 457 -3.55 15.84 -17.49
C LEU A 457 -2.91 16.63 -16.35
N ILE A 458 -2.25 15.96 -15.40
CA ILE A 458 -1.52 16.62 -14.30
C ILE A 458 -0.49 17.61 -14.87
N TYR A 459 0.29 17.18 -15.86
CA TYR A 459 1.26 18.03 -16.52
C TYR A 459 0.63 19.23 -17.24
N HIS A 460 -0.50 19.04 -17.94
CA HIS A 460 -1.26 20.13 -18.55
C HIS A 460 -1.73 21.16 -17.52
N VAL A 461 -2.22 20.70 -16.37
CA VAL A 461 -2.63 21.60 -15.27
C VAL A 461 -1.44 22.38 -14.72
N LEU A 462 -0.31 21.70 -14.44
CA LEU A 462 0.91 22.35 -13.96
C LEU A 462 1.39 23.45 -14.93
N LEU A 463 1.46 23.15 -16.23
CA LEU A 463 1.85 24.13 -17.25
C LEU A 463 0.88 25.32 -17.32
N THR A 464 -0.41 25.07 -17.10
CA THR A 464 -1.44 26.13 -17.14
C THR A 464 -1.37 27.03 -15.92
N LEU A 465 -1.01 26.49 -14.74
CA LEU A 465 -0.87 27.24 -13.48
C LEU A 465 0.51 27.89 -13.32
N LYS A 466 1.55 27.37 -13.98
CA LYS A 466 2.95 27.85 -13.85
C LYS A 466 3.12 29.37 -13.99
N PRO A 467 2.46 30.07 -14.93
CA PRO A 467 2.55 31.53 -15.05
C PRO A 467 1.96 32.30 -13.85
N PHE A 468 1.21 31.62 -12.98
CA PHE A 468 0.46 32.20 -11.86
C PHE A 468 0.96 31.71 -10.49
N GLN A 469 2.12 31.05 -10.41
CA GLN A 469 2.71 30.51 -9.17
C GLN A 469 2.88 31.51 -8.01
N ALA A 470 2.94 32.81 -8.31
CA ALA A 470 3.11 33.88 -7.32
C ALA A 470 1.86 34.77 -7.16
N LYS A 471 0.71 34.36 -7.72
CA LYS A 471 -0.54 35.14 -7.68
C LYS A 471 -1.68 34.30 -7.10
N PRO A 472 -2.57 34.92 -6.29
CA PRO A 472 -3.79 34.24 -5.86
C PRO A 472 -4.66 33.89 -7.07
N PHE A 473 -5.31 32.73 -7.04
CA PHE A 473 -6.23 32.28 -8.09
C PHE A 473 -7.44 31.56 -7.49
N GLU A 474 -8.48 31.39 -8.30
CA GLU A 474 -9.69 30.67 -7.93
C GLU A 474 -9.92 29.49 -8.87
N LEU A 475 -10.49 28.41 -8.36
CA LEU A 475 -10.77 27.18 -9.10
C LEU A 475 -12.27 26.91 -9.14
N ILE A 476 -12.80 26.59 -10.31
CA ILE A 476 -14.17 26.10 -10.50
C ILE A 476 -14.08 24.67 -11.02
N VAL A 477 -14.71 23.75 -10.29
CA VAL A 477 -14.82 22.35 -10.67
C VAL A 477 -16.26 22.06 -11.10
N ASP A 478 -16.44 21.80 -12.39
CA ASP A 478 -17.75 21.50 -13.00
C ASP A 478 -17.95 19.98 -13.11
N PHE A 479 -18.88 19.47 -12.29
CA PHE A 479 -19.32 18.06 -12.28
C PHE A 479 -20.60 17.81 -13.08
N THR A 480 -21.03 18.77 -13.92
CA THR A 480 -22.22 18.59 -14.76
C THR A 480 -22.04 17.40 -15.71
N HIS A 481 -22.93 16.41 -15.60
CA HIS A 481 -22.95 15.15 -16.37
C HIS A 481 -21.77 14.20 -16.13
N THR A 482 -21.13 14.23 -14.96
CA THR A 482 -20.11 13.23 -14.65
C THR A 482 -20.71 11.86 -14.32
N CYS A 483 -20.10 10.81 -14.84
CA CYS A 483 -20.46 9.41 -14.59
C CYS A 483 -19.21 8.57 -14.26
N THR A 484 -19.38 7.26 -14.21
CA THR A 484 -18.33 6.27 -13.96
C THR A 484 -17.10 6.42 -14.84
N ASP A 485 -17.24 6.91 -16.07
CA ASP A 485 -16.12 7.07 -17.02
C ASP A 485 -15.21 8.26 -16.68
N ASN A 486 -15.70 9.20 -15.89
CA ASN A 486 -14.99 10.43 -15.54
C ASN A 486 -14.21 10.32 -14.23
N ARG A 487 -14.23 9.15 -13.59
CA ARG A 487 -13.59 8.91 -12.29
C ARG A 487 -12.07 9.01 -12.40
N PHE A 488 -11.42 9.57 -11.38
CA PHE A 488 -10.00 9.30 -11.18
C PHE A 488 -9.83 7.94 -10.51
N LYS A 489 -8.81 7.15 -10.90
CA LYS A 489 -8.45 5.99 -10.07
C LYS A 489 -7.81 6.49 -8.78
N THR A 490 -8.00 5.75 -7.70
CA THR A 490 -7.51 6.05 -6.35
C THR A 490 -6.01 6.39 -6.35
N ASP A 491 -5.21 5.65 -7.12
CA ASP A 491 -3.75 5.87 -7.25
C ASP A 491 -3.39 7.19 -7.97
N TYR A 492 -4.30 7.74 -8.78
CA TYR A 492 -4.10 9.05 -9.43
C TYR A 492 -4.55 10.21 -8.56
N LEU A 493 -5.56 10.01 -7.70
CA LEU A 493 -5.98 11.03 -6.73
C LEU A 493 -4.84 11.37 -5.78
N SER A 494 -4.13 10.36 -5.25
CA SER A 494 -2.95 10.59 -4.40
C SER A 494 -1.80 11.29 -5.14
N LYS A 495 -1.60 10.99 -6.43
CA LYS A 495 -0.60 11.65 -7.28
C LYS A 495 -0.84 13.15 -7.45
N TRP A 496 -2.09 13.61 -7.51
CA TRP A 496 -2.38 15.06 -7.58
C TRP A 496 -1.77 15.80 -6.40
N PHE A 497 -1.85 15.21 -5.20
CA PHE A 497 -1.33 15.82 -3.99
C PHE A 497 0.20 15.89 -3.95
N ILE A 498 0.86 14.85 -4.47
CA ILE A 498 2.32 14.72 -4.47
C ILE A 498 2.98 15.55 -5.58
N CYS A 499 2.36 15.59 -6.77
CA CYS A 499 2.94 16.23 -7.95
C CYS A 499 2.66 17.74 -8.05
N MET A 500 1.79 18.29 -7.19
CA MET A 500 1.47 19.71 -7.17
C MET A 500 2.41 20.48 -6.22
N PRO A 501 3.10 21.53 -6.69
CA PRO A 501 3.87 22.41 -5.84
C PRO A 501 3.05 23.04 -4.70
N ASP A 502 3.67 23.15 -3.51
CA ASP A 502 3.02 23.75 -2.34
C ASP A 502 2.51 25.18 -2.57
N CYS A 503 3.20 25.93 -3.42
CA CYS A 503 2.83 27.30 -3.77
C CYS A 503 1.44 27.41 -4.40
N PHE A 504 0.93 26.35 -5.05
CA PHE A 504 -0.43 26.37 -5.60
C PHE A 504 -1.50 26.23 -4.51
N TYR A 505 -1.25 25.44 -3.47
CA TYR A 505 -2.19 25.33 -2.35
C TYR A 505 -2.28 26.64 -1.58
N TYR A 506 -1.15 27.30 -1.33
CA TYR A 506 -1.13 28.60 -0.63
C TYR A 506 -1.81 29.73 -1.44
N ASN A 507 -1.80 29.65 -2.76
CA ASN A 507 -2.37 30.68 -3.64
C ASN A 507 -3.82 30.39 -4.09
N LEU A 508 -4.35 29.21 -3.80
CA LEU A 508 -5.75 28.89 -4.08
C LEU A 508 -6.67 29.60 -3.07
N GLN A 509 -7.33 30.67 -3.50
CA GLN A 509 -8.21 31.48 -2.64
C GLN A 509 -9.57 30.82 -2.40
N ALA A 510 -10.13 30.22 -3.44
CA ALA A 510 -11.42 29.56 -3.37
C ALA A 510 -11.53 28.45 -4.39
N CYS A 511 -12.21 27.37 -4.01
CA CYS A 511 -12.61 26.29 -4.91
C CYS A 511 -14.14 26.20 -4.91
N TYR A 512 -14.75 26.35 -6.08
CA TYR A 512 -16.18 26.29 -6.28
C TYR A 512 -16.56 24.96 -6.93
N ILE A 513 -17.35 24.17 -6.21
CA ILE A 513 -17.90 22.91 -6.73
C ILE A 513 -19.24 23.20 -7.39
N TYR A 514 -19.34 22.98 -8.69
CA TYR A 514 -20.53 23.24 -9.50
C TYR A 514 -21.20 21.94 -9.94
N ASN A 515 -22.53 21.87 -9.81
CA ASN A 515 -23.38 20.76 -10.25
C ASN A 515 -22.91 19.35 -9.81
N CYS A 516 -22.59 19.21 -8.52
CA CYS A 516 -22.26 17.92 -7.92
C CYS A 516 -23.50 17.00 -7.90
N ASN A 517 -23.52 16.03 -8.83
CA ASN A 517 -24.60 15.06 -8.99
C ASN A 517 -24.51 13.91 -7.97
N SER A 518 -25.54 13.07 -7.91
CA SER A 518 -25.62 11.98 -6.94
C SER A 518 -24.45 11.00 -7.02
N TRP A 519 -23.97 10.72 -8.23
CA TRP A 519 -22.83 9.83 -8.46
C TRP A 519 -21.53 10.39 -7.86
N VAL A 520 -21.24 11.68 -8.07
CA VAL A 520 -20.05 12.32 -7.49
C VAL A 520 -20.11 12.30 -5.97
N ARG A 521 -21.28 12.55 -5.36
CA ARG A 521 -21.45 12.51 -3.90
C ARG A 521 -21.16 11.14 -3.31
N GLU A 522 -21.55 10.08 -4.01
CA GLU A 522 -21.28 8.70 -3.60
C GLU A 522 -19.79 8.36 -3.77
N TYR A 523 -19.22 8.74 -4.91
CA TYR A 523 -17.80 8.58 -5.21
C TYR A 523 -16.89 9.31 -4.20
N THR A 524 -17.25 10.52 -3.76
CA THR A 524 -16.49 11.27 -2.75
C THR A 524 -16.55 10.62 -1.37
N LYS A 525 -17.70 10.08 -0.96
CA LYS A 525 -17.82 9.36 0.34
C LYS A 525 -16.90 8.14 0.41
N TYR A 526 -16.66 7.49 -0.72
CA TYR A 526 -15.78 6.35 -0.82
C TYR A 526 -14.28 6.73 -0.70
N HIS A 527 -13.93 7.94 -1.14
CA HIS A 527 -12.54 8.43 -1.18
C HIS A 527 -12.21 9.44 -0.07
N ASP A 528 -13.04 9.52 0.97
CA ASP A 528 -12.91 10.46 2.11
C ASP A 528 -11.64 10.27 2.94
N ARG A 529 -10.89 9.18 2.71
CA ARG A 529 -9.59 8.91 3.34
C ARG A 529 -8.40 9.48 2.56
N ILE A 530 -8.62 9.96 1.33
CA ILE A 530 -7.57 10.42 0.39
C ILE A 530 -7.65 11.92 0.14
N LEU A 531 -8.86 12.48 0.20
CA LEU A 531 -9.12 13.92 0.29
C LEU A 531 -9.02 14.38 1.74
#